data_AF-W0EHP1-F1
#
_entry.id   AF-W0EHP1-F1
#
_cell.length_a   1.000
_cell.length_b   1.000
_cell.length_c   1.000
_cell.angle_alpha   90.00
_cell.angle_beta   90.00
_cell.angle_gamma   90.00
#
_symmetry.space_group_name_H-M   'P 1'
#
loop_
_entity.id
_entity.type
_entity.pdbx_description
1 polymer ?
#
loop_
_entity_poly.entity_id
_entity_poly.type
_entity_poly.pdbx_seq_one_letter_code
_entity_poly.pdbx_strand_id
1 'polypeptide(L)'
;MGETLDRGSKARDNNVRSLAFFLGFSVLAHGIFFPQEWLWLGAGLAFVLSWEAWKRVEISELHELKEIQITLSITDGLLFILIGLSLLGLYHPVKRSEGLLDAIRWGILWMVYHQSREIPKGLQQEKMLSWIEGIGAFLAILAWIRPLSLWVQGQGLFLAGTQRLSSLLGYPNALGVYLATVLLLRPHSKIIQALLFLSLLSTGSRAAVFLFLMVWSIRGLIRWRVGGILSSVREGIFIGILIISGLLLTWGLNPGALHHLFDWGIQNSIGERLLYIRDGLRLAWAHQGMPQAGGWLAFPIAQNIPYWTTDPHSTLIRVLLNQGVYGVLAIILWTILIFKKMAMGRKYRYMHTSLLTQEGGNRRQEIFSALLFLILHSMIDVDFLFGTLGILFSILLGIFLTQQAQVISPPYRVRGSRINDLKRHLIFKSIFKKNLLAGLLFLFSALALLGAWVYPQWLDPSKALAQELAEVTGNKQRTLEILKKSLIEDQTQLKVRREIADIELEIKGAKGLAAAENVLAWEKFDLRTYEWIQGRVLEEAEKRRTTDPSDALILYQWCESVPSRLKDIATVSTFEGRLWPASANVQPSELMKLLESTAKDRQLTLF
;
A
#
# COMPACT_ATOMS: atom_id res chain seq x y z
N MET A 1 32.22 7.89 -34.44
CA MET A 1 31.71 6.68 -33.76
C MET A 1 32.02 6.64 -32.26
N GLY A 2 33.17 7.12 -31.78
CA GLY A 2 33.51 7.14 -30.35
C GLY A 2 32.58 8.01 -29.49
N GLU A 3 32.30 9.26 -29.90
CA GLU A 3 31.44 10.17 -29.13
C GLU A 3 29.99 9.68 -28.97
N THR A 4 29.45 9.02 -29.98
CA THR A 4 28.08 8.47 -29.94
C THR A 4 27.95 7.30 -28.95
N LEU A 5 29.01 6.51 -28.77
CA LEU A 5 29.05 5.43 -27.78
C LEU A 5 29.21 5.99 -26.36
N ASP A 6 30.05 7.02 -26.21
CA ASP A 6 30.29 7.68 -24.92
C ASP A 6 29.04 8.43 -24.41
N ARG A 7 28.34 9.15 -25.29
CA ARG A 7 27.07 9.84 -24.96
C ARG A 7 25.96 8.86 -24.57
N GLY A 8 25.85 7.72 -25.27
CA GLY A 8 24.91 6.66 -24.91
C GLY A 8 25.20 6.04 -23.54
N SER A 9 26.48 5.85 -23.20
CA SER A 9 26.92 5.38 -21.89
C SER A 9 26.52 6.36 -20.78
N LYS A 10 26.75 7.66 -20.98
CA LYS A 10 26.40 8.73 -20.03
C LYS A 10 24.90 8.82 -19.75
N ALA A 11 24.05 8.80 -20.79
CA ALA A 11 22.59 8.86 -20.61
C ALA A 11 22.06 7.66 -19.79
N ARG A 12 22.62 6.46 -20.02
CA ARG A 12 22.25 5.26 -19.27
C ARG A 12 22.73 5.27 -17.82
N ASP A 13 23.89 5.87 -17.56
CA ASP A 13 24.38 6.06 -16.18
C ASP A 13 23.49 7.03 -15.41
N ASN A 14 22.89 8.02 -16.08
CA ASN A 14 21.92 8.94 -15.48
C ASN A 14 20.66 8.20 -15.00
N ASN A 15 20.06 7.31 -15.80
CA ASN A 15 18.89 6.52 -15.37
C ASN A 15 19.15 5.75 -14.06
N VAL A 16 20.32 5.12 -13.93
CA VAL A 16 20.70 4.37 -12.71
C VAL A 16 20.82 5.30 -11.52
N ARG A 17 21.46 6.46 -11.68
CA ARG A 17 21.61 7.46 -10.62
C ARG A 17 20.25 8.05 -10.21
N SER A 18 19.38 8.35 -11.17
CA SER A 18 18.03 8.87 -10.94
C SER A 18 17.19 7.87 -10.14
N LEU A 19 17.20 6.59 -10.52
CA LEU A 19 16.49 5.53 -9.79
C LEU A 19 17.07 5.27 -8.39
N ALA A 20 18.40 5.28 -8.25
CA ALA A 20 19.06 5.12 -6.96
C ALA A 20 18.77 6.31 -6.02
N PHE A 21 18.80 7.54 -6.54
CA PHE A 21 18.40 8.74 -5.82
C PHE A 21 16.94 8.64 -5.38
N PHE A 22 16.04 8.21 -6.26
CA PHE A 22 14.63 8.06 -5.96
C PHE A 22 14.36 7.04 -4.85
N LEU A 23 15.04 5.90 -4.90
CA LEU A 23 14.97 4.88 -3.85
C LEU A 23 15.59 5.38 -2.53
N GLY A 24 16.71 6.12 -2.59
CA GLY A 24 17.31 6.72 -1.41
C GLY A 24 16.40 7.78 -0.78
N PHE A 25 15.77 8.62 -1.61
CA PHE A 25 14.83 9.63 -1.16
C PHE A 25 13.56 9.01 -0.57
N SER A 26 13.02 7.95 -1.17
CA SER A 26 11.87 7.23 -0.60
C SER A 26 12.18 6.67 0.78
N VAL A 27 13.42 6.20 0.99
CA VAL A 27 13.90 5.72 2.27
C VAL A 27 14.01 6.87 3.28
N LEU A 28 14.49 8.04 2.88
CA LEU A 28 14.68 9.18 3.80
C LEU A 28 13.36 9.89 4.14
N ALA A 29 12.38 9.88 3.24
CA ALA A 29 11.05 10.46 3.42
C ALA A 29 10.09 9.49 4.12
N HIS A 30 10.48 8.95 5.29
CA HIS A 30 9.66 8.06 6.13
C HIS A 30 9.10 6.80 5.44
N GLY A 31 9.76 6.32 4.38
CA GLY A 31 9.23 5.21 3.58
C GLY A 31 8.04 5.57 2.68
N ILE A 32 7.71 6.86 2.57
CA ILE A 32 6.56 7.43 1.87
C ILE A 32 5.25 6.85 2.39
N PHE A 33 5.01 7.03 3.69
CA PHE A 33 3.77 6.59 4.32
C PHE A 33 2.65 7.59 4.04
N PHE A 34 2.97 8.88 3.99
CA PHE A 34 1.96 9.92 3.89
C PHE A 34 1.58 10.21 2.43
N PRO A 35 0.29 10.43 2.14
CA PRO A 35 -0.17 10.83 0.80
C PRO A 35 0.59 12.00 0.19
N GLN A 36 0.94 12.99 1.02
CA GLN A 36 1.66 14.18 0.57
C GLN A 36 3.07 13.84 0.05
N GLU A 37 3.76 12.89 0.70
CA GLU A 37 5.09 12.44 0.28
C GLU A 37 5.04 11.79 -1.10
N TRP A 38 3.98 11.03 -1.40
CA TRP A 38 3.74 10.46 -2.73
C TRP A 38 3.57 11.53 -3.82
N LEU A 39 2.93 12.65 -3.48
CA LEU A 39 2.78 13.77 -4.42
C LEU A 39 4.13 14.43 -4.71
N TRP A 40 4.90 14.77 -3.68
CA TRP A 40 6.24 15.36 -3.83
C TRP A 40 7.17 14.45 -4.63
N LEU A 41 7.14 13.17 -4.30
CA LEU A 41 7.91 12.15 -4.96
C LEU A 41 7.50 12.00 -6.43
N GLY A 42 6.20 11.92 -6.71
CA GLY A 42 5.67 11.86 -8.07
C GLY A 42 6.08 13.09 -8.87
N ALA A 43 6.05 14.28 -8.26
CA ALA A 43 6.42 15.53 -8.90
C ALA A 43 7.92 15.57 -9.21
N GLY A 44 8.76 15.13 -8.29
CA GLY A 44 10.20 15.01 -8.50
C GLY A 44 10.53 14.01 -9.60
N LEU A 45 9.93 12.81 -9.58
CA LEU A 45 10.15 11.79 -10.61
C LEU A 45 9.70 12.29 -11.98
N ALA A 46 8.55 12.96 -12.02
CA ALA A 46 8.05 13.56 -13.22
C ALA A 46 9.07 14.61 -13.72
N PHE A 47 9.37 15.63 -12.93
CA PHE A 47 10.30 16.67 -13.34
C PHE A 47 11.62 16.11 -13.91
N VAL A 48 12.23 15.14 -13.23
CA VAL A 48 13.46 14.47 -13.69
C VAL A 48 13.26 13.77 -15.04
N LEU A 49 12.17 13.02 -15.21
CA LEU A 49 11.90 12.34 -16.46
C LEU A 49 11.67 13.26 -17.64
N SER A 50 10.90 14.32 -17.44
CA SER A 50 10.68 15.29 -18.52
C SER A 50 11.92 16.05 -18.87
N TRP A 51 12.74 16.39 -17.86
CA TRP A 51 14.03 17.00 -18.10
C TRP A 51 14.96 16.09 -18.92
N GLU A 52 14.99 14.79 -18.59
CA GLU A 52 15.77 13.81 -19.35
C GLU A 52 15.21 13.59 -20.77
N ALA A 53 13.88 13.52 -20.92
CA ALA A 53 13.24 13.37 -22.23
C ALA A 53 13.48 14.59 -23.11
N TRP A 54 13.36 15.80 -22.57
CA TRP A 54 13.65 17.05 -23.24
C TRP A 54 15.09 17.09 -23.77
N LYS A 55 16.07 16.77 -22.91
CA LYS A 55 17.48 16.67 -23.31
C LYS A 55 17.70 15.67 -24.43
N ARG A 56 16.97 14.55 -24.46
CA ARG A 56 17.07 13.55 -25.54
C ARG A 56 16.50 14.08 -26.87
N VAL A 57 15.43 14.86 -26.83
CA VAL A 57 14.84 15.48 -28.02
C VAL A 57 15.79 16.52 -28.61
N GLU A 58 16.32 17.43 -27.78
CA GLU A 58 17.26 18.47 -28.20
C GLU A 58 18.53 17.88 -28.84
N ILE A 59 19.03 16.76 -28.32
CA ILE A 59 20.20 16.06 -28.89
C ILE A 59 19.83 15.26 -30.14
N SER A 60 18.59 14.78 -30.27
CA SER A 60 18.12 13.99 -31.40
C SER A 60 17.85 14.80 -32.66
N GLU A 61 17.60 16.11 -32.56
CA GLU A 61 17.48 16.98 -33.74
C GLU A 61 18.82 17.15 -34.48
N LEU A 62 19.94 16.82 -33.83
CA LEU A 62 21.29 16.95 -34.39
C LEU A 62 21.83 15.69 -35.09
N HIS A 63 21.27 14.49 -34.88
CA HIS A 63 21.77 13.24 -35.48
C HIS A 63 20.63 12.26 -35.82
N GLU A 64 20.77 11.57 -36.97
CA GLU A 64 19.84 10.58 -37.53
C GLU A 64 18.94 9.90 -36.49
N LEU A 65 17.63 10.18 -36.60
CA LEU A 65 16.54 9.65 -35.78
C LEU A 65 16.59 8.11 -35.73
N LYS A 66 17.35 7.56 -34.79
CA LYS A 66 17.21 6.16 -34.40
C LYS A 66 15.83 5.99 -33.78
N GLU A 67 15.01 5.17 -34.43
CA GLU A 67 13.66 4.83 -33.99
C GLU A 67 13.66 4.42 -32.50
N ILE A 68 13.19 5.31 -31.64
CA ILE A 68 12.89 4.99 -30.24
C ILE A 68 11.59 4.19 -30.25
N GLN A 69 11.70 2.86 -30.31
CA GLN A 69 10.54 1.99 -30.19
C GLN A 69 10.19 1.79 -28.70
N ILE A 70 9.28 2.61 -28.18
CA ILE A 70 8.66 2.35 -26.87
C ILE A 70 7.83 1.07 -27.01
N THR A 71 8.24 0.02 -26.28
CA THR A 71 7.58 -1.29 -26.25
C THR A 71 6.82 -1.45 -24.93
N LEU A 72 5.49 -1.31 -25.01
CA LEU A 72 4.61 -1.60 -23.89
C LEU A 72 4.63 -3.11 -23.61
N SER A 73 4.92 -3.48 -22.38
CA SER A 73 4.88 -4.84 -21.87
C SER A 73 3.51 -5.16 -21.26
N ILE A 74 3.31 -6.44 -20.94
CA ILE A 74 2.13 -6.91 -20.21
C ILE A 74 2.05 -6.25 -18.82
N THR A 75 3.18 -5.97 -18.18
CA THR A 75 3.20 -5.26 -16.89
C THR A 75 2.82 -3.79 -17.04
N ASP A 76 3.20 -3.12 -18.13
CA ASP A 76 2.71 -1.76 -18.41
C ASP A 76 1.19 -1.76 -18.54
N GLY A 77 0.63 -2.75 -19.26
CA GLY A 77 -0.81 -2.97 -19.35
C GLY A 77 -1.48 -3.19 -17.99
N LEU A 78 -0.91 -4.03 -17.12
CA LEU A 78 -1.43 -4.24 -15.76
C LEU A 78 -1.49 -2.92 -14.98
N LEU A 79 -0.40 -2.15 -14.96
CA LEU A 79 -0.34 -0.93 -14.17
C LEU A 79 -1.32 0.13 -14.70
N PHE A 80 -1.50 0.24 -16.02
CA PHE A 80 -2.54 1.10 -16.59
C PHE A 80 -3.96 0.63 -16.24
N ILE A 81 -4.22 -0.68 -16.21
CA ILE A 81 -5.50 -1.21 -15.73
C ILE A 81 -5.73 -0.81 -14.27
N LEU A 82 -4.72 -0.93 -13.39
CA LEU A 82 -4.84 -0.55 -11.99
C LEU A 82 -5.07 0.97 -11.81
N ILE A 83 -4.41 1.82 -12.62
CA ILE A 83 -4.67 3.25 -12.67
C ILE A 83 -6.12 3.51 -13.08
N GLY A 84 -6.57 2.90 -14.17
CA GLY A 84 -7.94 3.05 -14.68
C GLY A 84 -9.00 2.62 -13.66
N LEU A 85 -8.80 1.47 -12.99
CA LEU A 85 -9.69 0.99 -11.94
C LEU A 85 -9.70 1.90 -10.71
N SER A 86 -8.56 2.49 -10.35
CA SER A 86 -8.49 3.47 -9.25
C SER A 86 -9.33 4.73 -9.56
N LEU A 87 -9.29 5.19 -10.82
CA LEU A 87 -10.12 6.31 -11.28
C LEU A 87 -11.61 5.94 -11.38
N LEU A 88 -11.93 4.71 -11.80
CA LEU A 88 -13.31 4.20 -11.76
C LEU A 88 -13.86 4.12 -10.33
N GLY A 89 -12.99 3.87 -9.33
CA GLY A 89 -13.37 3.92 -7.93
C GLY A 89 -13.91 5.28 -7.46
N LEU A 90 -13.64 6.37 -8.19
CA LEU A 90 -14.16 7.70 -7.89
C LEU A 90 -15.68 7.82 -8.07
N TYR A 91 -16.33 6.87 -8.76
CA TYR A 91 -17.79 6.79 -8.84
C TYR A 91 -18.43 6.22 -7.57
N HIS A 92 -17.66 5.50 -6.76
CA HIS A 92 -18.09 4.91 -5.48
C HIS A 92 -17.08 5.24 -4.36
N PRO A 93 -16.92 6.52 -4.00
CA PRO A 93 -15.92 6.92 -3.03
C PRO A 93 -16.37 6.61 -1.60
N VAL A 94 -15.51 5.93 -0.85
CA VAL A 94 -15.47 6.07 0.62
C VAL A 94 -14.70 7.34 0.97
N LYS A 95 -13.57 7.56 0.29
CA LYS A 95 -12.84 8.82 0.33
C LYS A 95 -12.24 9.12 -1.03
N ARG A 96 -12.79 10.11 -1.72
CA ARG A 96 -12.45 10.38 -3.13
C ARG A 96 -10.97 10.68 -3.34
N SER A 97 -10.35 11.42 -2.41
CA SER A 97 -8.93 11.75 -2.47
C SER A 97 -8.03 10.51 -2.55
N GLU A 98 -8.40 9.43 -1.86
CA GLU A 98 -7.63 8.17 -1.88
C GLU A 98 -7.66 7.49 -3.24
N GLY A 99 -8.75 7.59 -4.01
CA GLY A 99 -8.81 7.02 -5.36
C GLY A 99 -7.84 7.72 -6.33
N LEU A 100 -7.74 9.05 -6.23
CA LEU A 100 -6.76 9.83 -7.00
C LEU A 100 -5.33 9.52 -6.55
N LEU A 101 -5.09 9.45 -5.24
CA LEU A 101 -3.79 9.12 -4.69
C LEU A 101 -3.33 7.73 -5.12
N ASP A 102 -4.21 6.74 -5.11
CA ASP A 102 -3.89 5.38 -5.59
C ASP A 102 -3.57 5.36 -7.09
N ALA A 103 -4.30 6.11 -7.91
CA ALA A 103 -3.96 6.26 -9.32
C ALA A 103 -2.55 6.87 -9.52
N ILE A 104 -2.20 7.88 -8.72
CA ILE A 104 -0.86 8.49 -8.72
C ILE A 104 0.20 7.49 -8.27
N ARG A 105 -0.05 6.73 -7.19
CA ARG A 105 0.86 5.68 -6.69
C ARG A 105 1.16 4.67 -7.78
N TRP A 106 0.13 4.12 -8.44
CA TRP A 106 0.32 3.19 -9.56
C TRP A 106 1.07 3.81 -10.74
N GLY A 107 0.82 5.10 -11.04
CA GLY A 107 1.55 5.87 -12.03
C GLY A 107 3.05 5.98 -11.72
N ILE A 108 3.40 6.28 -10.48
CA ILE A 108 4.79 6.36 -10.01
C ILE A 108 5.46 4.98 -10.11
N LEU A 109 4.80 3.93 -9.65
CA LEU A 109 5.31 2.56 -9.76
C LEU A 109 5.53 2.15 -11.22
N TRP A 110 4.62 2.53 -12.12
CA TRP A 110 4.78 2.34 -13.56
C TRP A 110 5.99 3.08 -14.12
N MET A 111 6.20 4.35 -13.77
CA MET A 111 7.35 5.12 -14.23
C MET A 111 8.68 4.50 -13.77
N VAL A 112 8.77 4.12 -12.49
CA VAL A 112 9.96 3.45 -11.92
C VAL A 112 10.21 2.10 -12.60
N TYR A 113 9.16 1.29 -12.74
CA TYR A 113 9.22 0.02 -13.46
C TYR A 113 9.71 0.21 -14.90
N HIS A 114 9.15 1.17 -15.62
CA HIS A 114 9.48 1.44 -17.01
C HIS A 114 10.95 1.85 -17.17
N GLN A 115 11.42 2.81 -16.36
CA GLN A 115 12.82 3.24 -16.36
C GLN A 115 13.78 2.09 -16.04
N SER A 116 13.44 1.26 -15.04
CA SER A 116 14.30 0.15 -14.65
C SER A 116 14.44 -0.93 -15.75
N ARG A 117 13.46 -1.04 -16.65
CA ARG A 117 13.57 -1.88 -17.85
C ARG A 117 14.51 -1.36 -18.90
N GLU A 118 14.74 -0.05 -18.92
CA GLU A 118 15.69 0.56 -19.85
C GLU A 118 17.14 0.36 -19.40
N ILE A 119 17.39 -0.08 -18.16
CA ILE A 119 18.75 -0.34 -17.65
C ILE A 119 19.37 -1.52 -18.43
N PRO A 120 20.41 -1.27 -19.25
CA PRO A 120 21.10 -2.29 -20.00
C PRO A 120 21.74 -3.34 -19.09
N LYS A 121 21.75 -4.59 -19.56
CA LYS A 121 22.44 -5.68 -18.88
C LYS A 121 23.96 -5.40 -18.78
N GLY A 122 24.56 -5.86 -17.70
CA GLY A 122 26.00 -5.72 -17.43
C GLY A 122 26.26 -4.73 -16.30
N LEU A 123 27.28 -3.88 -16.49
CA LEU A 123 27.80 -2.99 -15.45
C LEU A 123 26.73 -2.08 -14.80
N GLN A 124 25.74 -1.62 -15.57
CA GLN A 124 24.72 -0.69 -15.07
C GLN A 124 23.69 -1.37 -14.17
N GLN A 125 23.29 -2.61 -14.47
CA GLN A 125 22.45 -3.39 -13.56
C GLN A 125 23.20 -3.71 -12.27
N GLU A 126 24.47 -4.10 -12.35
CA GLU A 126 25.26 -4.36 -11.14
C GLU A 126 25.44 -3.08 -10.31
N LYS A 127 25.70 -1.93 -10.95
CA LYS A 127 25.75 -0.64 -10.26
C LYS A 127 24.45 -0.31 -9.53
N MET A 128 23.29 -0.57 -10.15
CA MET A 128 21.99 -0.36 -9.50
C MET A 128 21.79 -1.29 -8.30
N LEU A 129 22.19 -2.56 -8.42
CA LEU A 129 22.10 -3.52 -7.33
C LEU A 129 23.08 -3.17 -6.19
N SER A 130 24.28 -2.67 -6.51
CA SER A 130 25.22 -2.13 -5.52
C SER A 130 24.65 -0.91 -4.79
N TRP A 131 23.88 -0.05 -5.45
CA TRP A 131 23.16 1.05 -4.77
C TRP A 131 22.12 0.53 -3.79
N ILE A 132 21.31 -0.45 -4.20
CA ILE A 132 20.32 -1.11 -3.33
C ILE A 132 21.00 -1.73 -2.10
N GLU A 133 22.12 -2.43 -2.31
CA GLU A 133 22.95 -3.00 -1.25
C GLU A 133 23.53 -1.92 -0.32
N GLY A 134 24.06 -0.83 -0.89
CA GLY A 134 24.63 0.29 -0.15
C GLY A 134 23.59 1.00 0.73
N ILE A 135 22.39 1.24 0.21
CA ILE A 135 21.26 1.79 0.97
C ILE A 135 20.88 0.83 2.11
N GLY A 136 20.82 -0.49 1.84
CA GLY A 136 20.54 -1.48 2.87
C GLY A 136 21.59 -1.54 3.98
N ALA A 137 22.86 -1.48 3.61
CA ALA A 137 23.96 -1.43 4.57
C ALA A 137 23.92 -0.15 5.41
N PHE A 138 23.66 1.00 4.78
CA PHE A 138 23.49 2.27 5.46
C PHE A 138 22.33 2.22 6.46
N LEU A 139 21.16 1.71 6.05
CA LEU A 139 20.01 1.52 6.92
C LEU A 139 20.28 0.59 8.09
N ALA A 140 20.99 -0.51 7.84
CA ALA A 140 21.41 -1.42 8.89
C ALA A 140 22.32 -0.71 9.91
N ILE A 141 23.32 0.06 9.47
CA ILE A 141 24.19 0.85 10.36
C ILE A 141 23.36 1.85 11.17
N LEU A 142 22.50 2.63 10.51
CA LEU A 142 21.65 3.64 11.16
C LEU A 142 20.78 3.02 12.25
N ALA A 143 20.24 1.82 12.02
CA ALA A 143 19.41 1.14 13.00
C ALA A 143 20.15 0.93 14.34
N TRP A 144 21.47 0.74 14.33
CA TRP A 144 22.28 0.52 15.54
C TRP A 144 22.81 1.80 16.22
N ILE A 145 22.68 2.97 15.61
CA ILE A 145 23.16 4.24 16.20
C ILE A 145 22.12 4.75 17.19
N ARG A 146 22.36 4.67 18.51
CA ARG A 146 21.39 5.04 19.58
C ARG A 146 20.56 6.32 19.38
N PRO A 147 21.11 7.50 19.05
CA PRO A 147 20.30 8.71 18.84
C PRO A 147 19.43 8.64 17.58
N LEU A 148 19.74 7.74 16.66
CA LEU A 148 19.02 7.48 15.42
C LEU A 148 18.37 6.10 15.42
N SER A 149 18.39 5.39 16.56
CA SER A 149 18.12 3.96 16.56
C SER A 149 16.66 3.78 16.23
N LEU A 150 16.43 3.19 15.05
CA LEU A 150 15.12 2.88 14.51
C LEU A 150 14.42 1.75 15.30
N TRP A 151 15.11 1.19 16.28
CA TRP A 151 14.56 0.26 17.24
C TRP A 151 13.58 0.98 18.15
N VAL A 152 12.39 0.40 18.29
CA VAL A 152 11.37 0.80 19.25
C VAL A 152 12.00 0.80 20.64
N GLN A 153 12.40 1.98 21.15
CA GLN A 153 12.69 2.15 22.57
C GLN A 153 11.36 2.09 23.32
N GLY A 154 10.96 0.87 23.69
CA GLY A 154 9.77 0.63 24.47
C GLY A 154 9.83 1.14 25.92
N GLN A 155 10.62 2.17 26.27
CA GLN A 155 10.72 2.74 27.63
C GLN A 155 11.13 4.23 27.67
N GLY A 156 10.73 5.06 26.70
CA GLY A 156 10.84 6.51 26.80
C GLY A 156 9.62 7.12 27.50
N LEU A 157 9.83 7.88 28.58
CA LEU A 157 8.86 8.50 29.52
C LEU A 157 7.79 9.42 28.89
N PHE A 158 7.73 9.57 27.55
CA PHE A 158 6.76 10.41 26.87
C PHE A 158 6.17 9.66 25.68
N LEU A 159 4.85 9.42 25.73
CA LEU A 159 3.98 8.86 24.67
C LEU A 159 3.88 7.32 24.62
N ALA A 160 3.22 6.75 25.63
CA ALA A 160 2.84 5.33 25.71
C ALA A 160 1.69 4.89 24.76
N GLY A 161 1.42 5.61 23.66
CA GLY A 161 0.30 5.32 22.75
C GLY A 161 0.61 5.25 21.26
N THR A 162 1.76 5.78 20.80
CA THR A 162 2.06 5.96 19.37
C THR A 162 3.43 5.41 18.94
N GLN A 163 3.96 4.43 19.69
CA GLN A 163 5.35 3.93 19.59
C GLN A 163 5.74 3.18 18.29
N ARG A 164 4.87 3.10 17.28
CA ARG A 164 5.19 2.44 15.99
C ARG A 164 5.57 3.40 14.85
N LEU A 165 5.36 4.71 15.00
CA LEU A 165 5.39 5.68 13.89
C LEU A 165 6.67 6.54 13.79
N SER A 166 7.67 6.39 14.67
CA SER A 166 8.80 7.34 14.76
C SER A 166 10.13 6.85 14.16
N SER A 167 10.11 5.97 13.15
CA SER A 167 11.33 5.55 12.44
C SER A 167 11.44 6.27 11.09
N LEU A 168 12.66 6.54 10.61
CA LEU A 168 12.97 7.05 9.26
C LEU A 168 12.36 6.20 8.12
N LEU A 169 11.85 5.00 8.41
CA LEU A 169 11.15 4.12 7.48
C LEU A 169 9.67 3.91 7.84
N GLY A 170 9.13 4.67 8.79
CA GLY A 170 7.74 4.65 9.25
C GLY A 170 7.31 3.40 10.01
N TYR A 171 7.92 2.23 9.73
CA TYR A 171 7.44 0.93 10.23
C TYR A 171 8.55 -0.14 10.31
N PRO A 172 8.82 -0.76 11.49
CA PRO A 172 9.87 -1.78 11.65
C PRO A 172 9.75 -2.98 10.70
N ASN A 173 8.53 -3.41 10.35
CA ASN A 173 8.37 -4.50 9.38
C ASN A 173 8.81 -4.08 7.97
N ALA A 174 8.59 -2.83 7.57
CA ALA A 174 9.02 -2.35 6.25
C ALA A 174 10.55 -2.34 6.13
N LEU A 175 11.26 -1.93 7.20
CA LEU A 175 12.72 -2.08 7.29
C LEU A 175 13.12 -3.55 7.20
N GLY A 176 12.46 -4.44 7.94
CA GLY A 176 12.72 -5.88 7.90
C GLY A 176 12.59 -6.45 6.48
N VAL A 177 11.53 -6.08 5.77
CA VAL A 177 11.32 -6.48 4.37
C VAL A 177 12.43 -5.95 3.47
N TYR A 178 12.82 -4.68 3.62
CA TYR A 178 13.91 -4.11 2.82
C TYR A 178 15.21 -4.90 3.04
N LEU A 179 15.62 -5.09 4.31
CA LEU A 179 16.84 -5.80 4.67
C LEU A 179 16.84 -7.25 4.19
N ALA A 180 15.73 -7.97 4.37
CA ALA A 180 15.56 -9.33 3.88
C ALA A 180 15.65 -9.42 2.35
N THR A 181 15.08 -8.43 1.64
CA THR A 181 15.18 -8.33 0.19
C THR A 181 16.64 -8.16 -0.25
N VAL A 182 17.38 -7.25 0.38
CA VAL A 182 18.82 -7.06 0.11
C VAL A 182 19.62 -8.33 0.41
N LEU A 183 19.34 -9.03 1.52
CA LEU A 183 19.98 -10.31 1.84
C LEU A 183 19.75 -11.37 0.76
N LEU A 184 18.54 -11.43 0.19
CA LEU A 184 18.21 -12.36 -0.91
C LEU A 184 18.93 -12.01 -2.22
N LEU A 185 19.28 -10.73 -2.42
CA LEU A 185 20.16 -10.30 -3.51
C LEU A 185 21.63 -10.72 -3.31
N ARG A 186 22.00 -11.26 -2.14
CA ARG A 186 23.34 -11.76 -1.79
C ARG A 186 24.45 -10.72 -1.99
N PRO A 187 24.54 -9.73 -1.09
CA PRO A 187 25.60 -8.73 -1.17
C PRO A 187 26.98 -9.37 -1.16
N HIS A 188 27.92 -8.83 -1.92
CA HIS A 188 29.23 -9.45 -2.13
C HIS A 188 30.03 -9.63 -0.83
N SER A 189 29.88 -8.70 0.13
CA SER A 189 30.59 -8.74 1.41
C SER A 189 29.86 -9.60 2.45
N LYS A 190 30.60 -10.54 3.04
CA LYS A 190 30.12 -11.37 4.16
C LYS A 190 29.83 -10.55 5.42
N ILE A 191 30.56 -9.46 5.62
CA ILE A 191 30.33 -8.51 6.72
C ILE A 191 28.99 -7.82 6.53
N ILE A 192 28.68 -7.37 5.30
CA ILE A 192 27.38 -6.76 4.98
C ILE A 192 26.26 -7.78 5.18
N GLN A 193 26.43 -9.04 4.74
CA GLN A 193 25.44 -10.10 5.00
C GLN A 193 25.16 -10.28 6.50
N ALA A 194 26.22 -10.36 7.33
CA ALA A 194 26.07 -10.51 8.77
C ALA A 194 25.37 -9.31 9.41
N LEU A 195 25.77 -8.09 9.04
CA LEU A 195 25.17 -6.86 9.54
C LEU A 195 23.68 -6.75 9.16
N LEU A 196 23.33 -7.00 7.90
CA LEU A 196 21.94 -6.97 7.43
C LEU A 196 21.09 -8.02 8.15
N PHE A 197 21.64 -9.23 8.35
CA PHE A 197 20.92 -10.32 9.01
C PHE A 197 20.67 -10.04 10.50
N LEU A 198 21.69 -9.53 11.20
CA LEU A 198 21.57 -9.10 12.59
C LEU A 198 20.52 -7.98 12.73
N SER A 199 20.54 -7.02 11.80
CA SER A 199 19.58 -5.93 11.76
C SER A 199 18.17 -6.44 11.45
N LEU A 200 18.01 -7.41 10.53
CA LEU A 200 16.73 -8.05 10.25
C LEU A 200 16.12 -8.67 11.51
N LEU A 201 16.89 -9.46 12.27
CA LEU A 201 16.41 -10.04 13.54
C LEU A 201 15.99 -8.96 14.55
N SER A 202 16.76 -7.88 14.61
CA SER A 202 16.52 -6.77 15.53
C SER A 202 15.26 -5.95 15.19
N THR A 203 14.69 -6.10 13.99
CA THR A 203 13.37 -5.51 13.67
C THR A 203 12.22 -6.14 14.46
N GLY A 204 12.41 -7.37 14.97
CA GLY A 204 11.32 -8.14 15.59
C GLY A 204 10.21 -8.55 14.60
N SER A 205 10.42 -8.36 13.29
CA SER A 205 9.41 -8.66 12.28
C SER A 205 9.30 -10.16 12.01
N ARG A 206 8.30 -10.79 12.63
CA ARG A 206 7.99 -12.23 12.49
C ARG A 206 7.80 -12.63 11.03
N ALA A 207 6.98 -11.90 10.29
CA ALA A 207 6.68 -12.18 8.89
C ALA A 207 7.92 -12.05 8.00
N ALA A 208 8.71 -10.99 8.17
CA ALA A 208 9.93 -10.78 7.37
C ALA A 208 10.97 -11.88 7.61
N VAL A 209 11.25 -12.22 8.87
CA VAL A 209 12.22 -13.28 9.23
C VAL A 209 11.74 -14.64 8.72
N PHE A 210 10.49 -15.01 8.99
CA PHE A 210 9.93 -16.31 8.58
C PHE A 210 9.93 -16.48 7.06
N LEU A 211 9.41 -15.49 6.32
CA LEU A 211 9.35 -15.56 4.86
C LEU A 211 10.74 -15.51 4.23
N PHE A 212 11.68 -14.76 4.81
CA PHE A 212 13.08 -14.75 4.39
C PHE A 212 13.68 -16.16 4.49
N LEU A 213 13.57 -16.79 5.66
CA LEU A 213 14.09 -18.14 5.90
C LEU A 213 13.43 -19.17 4.98
N MET A 214 12.12 -19.06 4.74
CA MET A 214 11.38 -19.94 3.83
C MET A 214 11.87 -19.80 2.39
N VAL A 215 11.88 -18.58 1.83
CA VAL A 215 12.32 -18.32 0.44
C VAL A 215 13.78 -18.71 0.26
N TRP A 216 14.62 -18.41 1.26
CA TRP A 216 16.02 -18.79 1.27
C TRP A 216 16.20 -20.31 1.26
N SER A 217 15.45 -21.05 2.09
CA SER A 217 15.49 -22.52 2.16
C SER A 217 15.05 -23.17 0.85
N ILE A 218 13.95 -22.67 0.24
CA ILE A 218 13.48 -23.15 -1.08
C ILE A 218 14.57 -22.94 -2.13
N ARG A 219 15.23 -21.79 -2.12
CA ARG A 219 16.36 -21.50 -3.02
C ARG A 219 17.54 -22.44 -2.78
N GLY A 220 17.87 -22.72 -1.52
CA GLY A 220 18.89 -23.69 -1.13
C GLY A 220 18.59 -25.09 -1.66
N LEU A 221 17.35 -25.56 -1.51
CA LEU A 221 16.90 -26.86 -2.03
C LEU A 221 16.99 -26.95 -3.56
N ILE A 222 16.62 -25.87 -4.28
CA ILE A 222 16.76 -25.82 -5.74
C ILE A 222 18.23 -25.92 -6.15
N ARG A 223 19.13 -25.24 -5.44
CA ARG A 223 20.57 -25.28 -5.72
C ARG A 223 21.20 -26.62 -5.39
N TRP A 224 20.78 -27.24 -4.29
CA TRP A 224 21.22 -28.56 -3.90
C TRP A 224 20.96 -29.59 -5.00
N ARG A 225 19.78 -29.54 -5.62
CA ARG A 225 19.43 -30.39 -6.77
C ARG A 225 20.29 -30.18 -8.01
N VAL A 226 20.89 -29.00 -8.18
CA VAL A 226 21.63 -28.62 -9.40
C VAL A 226 23.15 -28.62 -9.22
N GLY A 227 23.65 -28.30 -8.03
CA GLY A 227 25.07 -28.00 -7.75
C GLY A 227 25.76 -28.91 -6.73
N GLY A 228 25.14 -30.05 -6.38
CA GLY A 228 25.71 -31.06 -5.48
C GLY A 228 25.61 -30.73 -3.98
N ILE A 229 25.84 -31.75 -3.15
CA ILE A 229 25.65 -31.71 -1.68
C ILE A 229 26.62 -30.72 -1.00
N LEU A 230 27.90 -30.72 -1.40
CA LEU A 230 28.97 -30.04 -0.66
C LEU A 230 28.80 -28.51 -0.60
N SER A 231 28.40 -27.89 -1.72
CA SER A 231 28.19 -26.43 -1.80
C SER A 231 27.00 -25.98 -0.94
N SER A 232 25.99 -26.84 -0.81
CA SER A 232 24.77 -26.58 -0.04
C SER A 232 25.03 -26.70 1.47
N VAL A 233 25.83 -27.69 1.89
CA VAL A 233 26.20 -27.88 3.31
C VAL A 233 26.97 -26.66 3.85
N ARG A 234 27.95 -26.15 3.10
CA ARG A 234 28.74 -24.98 3.52
C ARG A 234 27.87 -23.73 3.68
N GLU A 235 26.92 -23.50 2.77
CA GLU A 235 25.97 -22.39 2.91
C GLU A 235 25.05 -22.57 4.12
N GLY A 236 24.61 -23.80 4.39
CA GLY A 236 23.82 -24.13 5.57
C GLY A 236 24.55 -23.85 6.89
N ILE A 237 25.81 -24.27 7.01
CA ILE A 237 26.63 -24.03 8.21
C ILE A 237 26.81 -22.53 8.46
N PHE A 238 27.17 -21.76 7.43
CA PHE A 238 27.36 -20.31 7.56
C PHE A 238 26.09 -19.63 8.09
N ILE A 239 24.91 -20.09 7.67
CA ILE A 239 23.64 -19.52 8.11
C ILE A 239 23.22 -20.01 9.48
N GLY A 240 23.50 -21.27 9.83
CA GLY A 240 23.36 -21.73 11.21
C GLY A 240 24.14 -20.85 12.17
N ILE A 241 25.39 -20.51 11.82
CA ILE A 241 26.24 -19.59 12.59
C ILE A 241 25.61 -18.18 12.63
N LEU A 242 25.14 -17.64 11.50
CA LEU A 242 24.49 -16.33 11.47
C LEU A 242 23.22 -16.28 12.33
N ILE A 243 22.38 -17.32 12.31
CA ILE A 243 21.17 -17.42 13.13
C ILE A 243 21.55 -17.43 14.60
N ILE A 244 22.45 -18.33 15.02
CA ILE A 244 22.84 -18.46 16.44
C ILE A 244 23.49 -17.17 16.94
N SER A 245 24.49 -16.65 16.22
CA SER A 245 25.16 -15.39 16.60
C SER A 245 24.20 -14.21 16.57
N GLY A 246 23.31 -14.14 15.58
CA GLY A 246 22.29 -13.12 15.47
C GLY A 246 21.31 -13.13 16.64
N LEU A 247 20.85 -14.31 17.06
CA LEU A 247 19.98 -14.48 18.22
C LEU A 247 20.68 -14.08 19.51
N LEU A 248 21.93 -14.51 19.73
CA LEU A 248 22.72 -14.16 20.92
C LEU A 248 23.00 -12.64 21.00
N LEU A 249 23.36 -12.03 19.88
CA LEU A 249 23.62 -10.58 19.82
C LEU A 249 22.33 -9.78 19.98
N THR A 250 21.23 -10.20 19.35
CA THR A 250 19.93 -9.53 19.51
C THR A 250 19.43 -9.68 20.95
N TRP A 251 19.64 -10.83 21.59
CA TRP A 251 19.35 -11.02 23.01
C TRP A 251 20.09 -10.00 23.89
N GLY A 252 21.38 -9.81 23.65
CA GLY A 252 22.20 -8.88 24.45
C GLY A 252 21.93 -7.40 24.16
N LEU A 253 21.61 -7.04 22.91
CA LEU A 253 21.50 -5.65 22.48
C LEU A 253 20.06 -5.13 22.38
N ASN A 254 19.10 -6.00 22.08
CA ASN A 254 17.68 -5.67 21.92
C ASN A 254 16.76 -6.85 22.30
N PRO A 255 16.67 -7.20 23.61
CA PRO A 255 15.86 -8.33 24.08
C PRO A 255 14.37 -8.16 23.77
N GLY A 256 13.86 -6.92 23.65
CA GLY A 256 12.47 -6.64 23.29
C GLY A 256 12.11 -7.10 21.88
N ALA A 257 12.98 -6.85 20.89
CA ALA A 257 12.78 -7.34 19.53
C ALA A 257 12.73 -8.86 19.48
N LEU A 258 13.57 -9.53 20.28
CA LEU A 258 13.61 -10.98 20.36
C LEU A 258 12.35 -11.55 21.02
N HIS A 259 11.87 -10.92 22.10
CA HIS A 259 10.62 -11.30 22.74
C HIS A 259 9.44 -11.19 21.75
N HIS A 260 9.36 -10.08 21.01
CA HIS A 260 8.34 -9.89 19.97
C HIS A 260 8.46 -10.89 18.81
N LEU A 261 9.68 -11.32 18.47
CA LEU A 261 9.92 -12.35 17.45
C LEU A 261 9.40 -13.74 17.89
N PHE A 262 9.47 -14.06 19.18
CA PHE A 262 9.02 -15.33 19.73
C PHE A 262 7.56 -15.32 20.22
N ASP A 263 6.93 -14.15 20.31
CA ASP A 263 5.54 -14.03 20.68
C ASP A 263 4.59 -14.31 19.50
N TRP A 264 4.28 -15.59 19.26
CA TRP A 264 3.39 -16.05 18.17
C TRP A 264 1.92 -16.21 18.59
N GLY A 265 1.50 -15.56 19.68
CA GLY A 265 0.12 -15.67 20.18
C GLY A 265 -0.94 -15.33 19.13
N ILE A 266 -2.06 -16.06 19.14
CA ILE A 266 -3.25 -15.78 18.30
C ILE A 266 -3.74 -14.33 18.51
N GLN A 267 -3.62 -13.85 19.75
CA GLN A 267 -3.94 -12.49 20.19
C GLN A 267 -3.04 -11.41 19.59
N ASN A 268 -1.83 -11.77 19.15
CA ASN A 268 -0.76 -10.78 18.97
C ASN A 268 -0.42 -10.48 17.49
N SER A 269 -1.02 -11.17 16.50
CA SER A 269 -0.90 -10.77 15.08
C SER A 269 -1.73 -11.58 14.08
N ILE A 270 -1.83 -12.91 14.23
CA ILE A 270 -2.39 -13.76 13.17
C ILE A 270 -3.91 -13.66 13.14
N GLY A 271 -4.55 -13.65 14.31
CA GLY A 271 -6.01 -13.59 14.38
C GLY A 271 -6.57 -12.30 13.80
N GLU A 272 -5.97 -11.15 14.14
CA GLU A 272 -6.36 -9.85 13.55
C GLU A 272 -6.25 -9.86 12.03
N ARG A 273 -5.15 -10.38 11.46
CA ARG A 273 -4.96 -10.47 9.99
C ARG A 273 -6.04 -11.31 9.31
N LEU A 274 -6.45 -12.41 9.93
CA LEU A 274 -7.57 -13.21 9.42
C LEU A 274 -8.89 -12.43 9.46
N LEU A 275 -9.11 -11.62 10.49
CA LEU A 275 -10.27 -10.73 10.57
C LEU A 275 -10.23 -9.65 9.49
N TYR A 276 -9.09 -8.98 9.23
CA TYR A 276 -8.97 -8.02 8.13
C TYR A 276 -9.27 -8.65 6.77
N ILE A 277 -8.81 -9.88 6.52
CA ILE A 277 -9.10 -10.59 5.27
C ILE A 277 -10.60 -10.87 5.17
N ARG A 278 -11.22 -11.41 6.24
CA ARG A 278 -12.65 -11.71 6.29
C ARG A 278 -13.49 -10.44 6.08
N ASP A 279 -13.21 -9.38 6.82
CA ASP A 279 -14.00 -8.16 6.82
C ASP A 279 -13.73 -7.34 5.55
N GLY A 280 -12.52 -7.40 4.98
CA GLY A 280 -12.21 -6.88 3.65
C GLY A 280 -12.97 -7.61 2.54
N LEU A 281 -13.09 -8.94 2.60
CA LEU A 281 -13.93 -9.70 1.65
C LEU A 281 -15.42 -9.31 1.78
N ARG A 282 -15.92 -9.12 3.00
CA ARG A 282 -17.29 -8.66 3.24
C ARG A 282 -17.54 -7.27 2.66
N LEU A 283 -16.63 -6.33 2.88
CA LEU A 283 -16.72 -4.98 2.32
C LEU A 283 -16.71 -4.97 0.78
N ALA A 284 -15.83 -5.77 0.18
CA ALA A 284 -15.79 -5.93 -1.27
C ALA A 284 -17.11 -6.49 -1.81
N TRP A 285 -17.66 -7.51 -1.14
CA TRP A 285 -18.91 -8.14 -1.54
C TRP A 285 -20.13 -7.24 -1.36
N ALA A 286 -20.17 -6.44 -0.28
CA ALA A 286 -21.22 -5.45 -0.05
C ALA A 286 -21.34 -4.43 -1.19
N HIS A 287 -20.25 -4.22 -1.93
CA HIS A 287 -20.21 -3.36 -3.11
C HIS A 287 -20.10 -4.14 -4.42
N GLN A 288 -20.55 -5.39 -4.43
CA GLN A 288 -20.61 -6.25 -5.62
C GLN A 288 -19.24 -6.47 -6.30
N GLY A 289 -18.14 -6.29 -5.56
CA GLY A 289 -16.78 -6.38 -6.08
C GLY A 289 -16.35 -5.22 -6.99
N MET A 290 -17.10 -4.11 -7.01
CA MET A 290 -16.78 -2.92 -7.81
C MET A 290 -15.62 -2.11 -7.18
N PRO A 291 -14.83 -1.38 -8.00
CA PRO A 291 -13.80 -0.47 -7.50
C PRO A 291 -14.39 0.62 -6.60
N GLN A 292 -13.68 0.97 -5.52
CA GLN A 292 -14.07 2.03 -4.58
C GLN A 292 -12.88 2.89 -4.17
N ALA A 293 -12.98 4.21 -4.33
CA ALA A 293 -11.94 5.12 -3.87
C ALA A 293 -11.85 5.10 -2.34
N GLY A 294 -10.72 4.59 -1.81
CA GLY A 294 -10.50 4.48 -0.36
C GLY A 294 -11.33 3.41 0.32
N GLY A 295 -11.75 2.34 -0.37
CA GLY A 295 -12.62 1.29 0.17
C GLY A 295 -12.16 0.67 1.50
N TRP A 296 -10.84 0.61 1.73
CA TRP A 296 -10.29 0.17 3.02
C TRP A 296 -10.64 1.08 4.20
N LEU A 297 -10.94 2.36 3.99
CA LEU A 297 -11.36 3.25 5.08
C LEU A 297 -12.74 2.90 5.66
N ALA A 298 -13.50 2.01 5.00
CA ALA A 298 -14.80 1.53 5.46
C ALA A 298 -14.72 0.37 6.47
N PHE A 299 -13.53 -0.06 6.89
CA PHE A 299 -13.36 -1.10 7.92
C PHE A 299 -14.20 -0.89 9.19
N PRO A 300 -14.38 0.33 9.74
CA PRO A 300 -15.23 0.54 10.92
C PRO A 300 -16.65 -0.04 10.78
N ILE A 301 -17.22 -0.02 9.57
CA ILE A 301 -18.58 -0.54 9.30
C ILE A 301 -18.62 -2.07 9.32
N ALA A 302 -17.54 -2.75 8.93
CA ALA A 302 -17.49 -4.21 8.82
C ALA A 302 -17.00 -4.91 10.10
N GLN A 303 -16.41 -4.15 11.03
CA GLN A 303 -15.81 -4.69 12.24
C GLN A 303 -16.86 -5.25 13.21
N ASN A 304 -16.57 -6.46 13.71
CA ASN A 304 -17.29 -7.06 14.83
C ASN A 304 -16.59 -6.87 16.18
N ILE A 305 -15.28 -6.63 16.16
CA ILE A 305 -14.46 -6.29 17.31
C ILE A 305 -13.58 -5.08 16.94
N PRO A 306 -13.15 -4.25 17.91
CA PRO A 306 -12.25 -3.15 17.63
C PRO A 306 -10.89 -3.68 17.20
N TYR A 307 -10.38 -3.15 16.09
CA TYR A 307 -9.02 -3.42 15.65
C TYR A 307 -8.05 -2.39 16.20
N TRP A 308 -6.79 -2.77 16.37
CA TRP A 308 -5.74 -1.81 16.71
C TRP A 308 -5.38 -0.84 15.56
N THR A 309 -5.54 -1.27 14.31
CA THR A 309 -5.32 -0.43 13.11
C THR A 309 -6.52 -0.56 12.17
N THR A 310 -6.74 0.39 11.27
CA THR A 310 -7.75 0.26 10.21
C THR A 310 -7.12 -0.06 8.86
N ASP A 311 -5.80 -0.04 8.78
CA ASP A 311 -5.06 -0.41 7.57
C ASP A 311 -4.88 -1.93 7.50
N PRO A 312 -5.42 -2.60 6.47
CA PRO A 312 -5.31 -4.06 6.32
C PRO A 312 -3.87 -4.53 6.07
N HIS A 313 -2.95 -3.63 5.73
CA HIS A 313 -1.54 -3.88 5.43
C HIS A 313 -1.30 -5.06 4.45
N SER A 314 -2.27 -5.35 3.59
CA SER A 314 -2.22 -6.42 2.59
C SER A 314 -2.55 -5.83 1.24
N THR A 315 -1.59 -5.92 0.32
CA THR A 315 -1.76 -5.44 -1.07
C THR A 315 -2.95 -6.13 -1.73
N LEU A 316 -3.18 -7.41 -1.43
CA LEU A 316 -4.29 -8.16 -2.01
C LEU A 316 -5.65 -7.59 -1.58
N ILE A 317 -5.83 -7.36 -0.27
CA ILE A 317 -7.08 -6.79 0.26
C ILE A 317 -7.24 -5.35 -0.19
N ARG A 318 -6.16 -4.57 -0.21
CA ARG A 318 -6.21 -3.18 -0.67
C ARG A 318 -6.55 -3.07 -2.15
N VAL A 319 -6.00 -3.96 -2.99
CA VAL A 319 -6.39 -4.06 -4.40
C VAL A 319 -7.84 -4.50 -4.57
N LEU A 320 -8.28 -5.48 -3.78
CA LEU A 320 -9.67 -5.95 -3.81
C LEU A 320 -10.65 -4.83 -3.45
N LEU A 321 -10.36 -4.03 -2.43
CA LEU A 321 -11.23 -2.95 -1.98
C LEU A 321 -11.19 -1.74 -2.91
N ASN A 322 -10.00 -1.34 -3.38
CA ASN A 322 -9.84 -0.11 -4.15
C ASN A 322 -10.05 -0.31 -5.65
N GLN A 323 -9.51 -1.38 -6.23
CA GLN A 323 -9.63 -1.71 -7.66
C GLN A 323 -10.67 -2.81 -7.94
N GLY A 324 -11.34 -3.33 -6.92
CA GLY A 324 -12.38 -4.35 -7.06
C GLY A 324 -11.85 -5.74 -7.42
N VAL A 325 -12.77 -6.66 -7.66
CA VAL A 325 -12.45 -8.03 -8.12
C VAL A 325 -11.69 -8.00 -9.46
N TYR A 326 -11.97 -7.02 -10.31
CA TYR A 326 -11.26 -6.83 -11.58
C TYR A 326 -9.77 -6.56 -11.40
N GLY A 327 -9.37 -5.79 -10.40
CA GLY A 327 -7.96 -5.54 -10.07
C GLY A 327 -7.25 -6.83 -9.68
N VAL A 328 -7.88 -7.64 -8.83
CA VAL A 328 -7.36 -8.96 -8.41
C VAL A 328 -7.22 -9.90 -9.60
N LEU A 329 -8.25 -9.99 -10.45
CA LEU A 329 -8.22 -10.81 -11.66
C LEU A 329 -7.11 -10.36 -12.64
N ALA A 330 -6.89 -9.06 -12.80
CA ALA A 330 -5.82 -8.53 -13.62
C ALA A 330 -4.44 -8.95 -13.10
N ILE A 331 -4.22 -8.90 -11.78
CA ILE A 331 -2.97 -9.37 -11.15
C ILE A 331 -2.79 -10.88 -11.34
N ILE A 332 -3.85 -11.68 -11.16
CA ILE A 332 -3.80 -13.14 -11.38
C ILE A 332 -3.43 -13.45 -12.84
N LEU A 333 -4.11 -12.80 -13.80
CA LEU A 333 -3.84 -12.99 -15.22
C LEU A 333 -2.41 -12.58 -15.57
N TRP A 334 -1.95 -11.42 -15.10
CA TRP A 334 -0.57 -10.96 -15.27
C TRP A 334 0.42 -12.00 -14.71
N THR A 335 0.19 -12.51 -13.51
CA THR A 335 1.03 -13.51 -12.86
C THR A 335 1.15 -14.77 -13.72
N ILE A 336 0.03 -15.30 -14.21
CA ILE A 336 -0.01 -16.47 -15.12
C ILE A 336 0.81 -16.20 -16.39
N LEU A 337 0.67 -15.02 -17.00
CA LEU A 337 1.38 -14.65 -18.22
C LEU A 337 2.90 -14.52 -18.00
N ILE A 338 3.33 -13.96 -16.86
CA ILE A 338 4.75 -13.89 -16.48
C ILE A 338 5.31 -15.31 -16.28
N PHE A 339 4.62 -16.18 -15.55
CA PHE A 339 5.05 -17.57 -15.36
C PHE A 339 5.12 -18.35 -16.67
N LYS A 340 4.14 -18.18 -17.56
CA LYS A 340 4.17 -18.79 -18.91
C LYS A 340 5.41 -18.33 -19.70
N LYS A 341 5.72 -17.02 -19.69
CA LYS A 341 6.95 -16.50 -20.30
C LYS A 341 8.21 -17.07 -19.65
N MET A 342 8.21 -17.27 -18.34
CA MET A 342 9.36 -17.85 -17.62
C MET A 342 9.58 -19.31 -18.00
N ALA A 343 8.51 -20.11 -18.09
CA ALA A 343 8.55 -21.50 -18.49
C ALA A 343 9.07 -21.67 -19.93
N MET A 344 8.56 -20.86 -20.87
CA MET A 344 9.04 -20.86 -22.25
C MET A 344 10.53 -20.50 -22.34
N GLY A 345 10.97 -19.49 -21.60
CA GLY A 345 12.39 -19.11 -21.54
C GLY A 345 13.31 -20.14 -20.88
N ARG A 346 12.77 -21.11 -20.11
CA ARG A 346 13.55 -22.27 -19.64
C ARG A 346 13.72 -23.31 -20.74
N LYS A 347 12.63 -23.64 -21.46
CA LYS A 347 12.66 -24.61 -22.58
C LYS A 347 13.64 -24.18 -23.67
N TYR A 348 13.62 -22.90 -24.04
CA TYR A 348 14.54 -22.37 -25.07
C TYR A 348 16.01 -22.45 -24.65
N ARG A 349 16.32 -22.19 -23.37
CA ARG A 349 17.69 -22.31 -22.83
C ARG A 349 18.20 -23.75 -22.82
N TYR A 350 17.36 -24.71 -22.44
CA TYR A 350 17.74 -26.12 -22.45
C TYR A 350 18.15 -26.58 -23.85
N MET A 351 17.48 -26.08 -24.89
CA MET A 351 17.82 -26.39 -26.29
C MET A 351 19.09 -25.71 -26.81
N HIS A 352 19.44 -24.51 -26.30
CA HIS A 352 20.52 -23.69 -26.88
C HIS A 352 21.77 -23.53 -26.02
N THR A 353 21.82 -24.11 -24.81
CA THR A 353 22.89 -23.79 -23.85
C THR A 353 23.58 -25.01 -23.27
N SER A 354 24.60 -25.50 -23.96
CA SER A 354 25.66 -26.36 -23.38
C SER A 354 26.88 -25.56 -22.86
N LEU A 355 26.97 -24.23 -23.07
CA LEU A 355 28.23 -23.48 -22.83
C LEU A 355 28.12 -22.04 -22.28
N LEU A 356 26.94 -21.43 -22.07
CA LEU A 356 26.86 -20.05 -21.53
C LEU A 356 26.79 -20.02 -19.99
N THR A 357 27.95 -19.75 -19.39
CA THR A 357 28.26 -19.13 -18.09
C THR A 357 27.22 -19.29 -16.96
N GLN A 358 27.59 -20.12 -15.98
CA GLN A 358 26.90 -20.38 -14.71
C GLN A 358 26.59 -19.09 -13.89
N GLU A 359 27.40 -18.05 -14.04
CA GLU A 359 27.28 -16.79 -13.27
C GLU A 359 25.98 -16.02 -13.56
N GLY A 360 25.56 -15.91 -14.82
CA GLY A 360 24.34 -15.18 -15.19
C GLY A 360 23.04 -15.86 -14.70
N GLY A 361 23.09 -17.17 -14.44
CA GLY A 361 21.97 -17.92 -13.86
C GLY A 361 21.73 -17.60 -12.39
N ASN A 362 22.81 -17.39 -11.62
CA ASN A 362 22.75 -17.12 -10.19
C ASN A 362 22.09 -15.78 -9.88
N ARG A 363 22.47 -14.72 -10.60
CA ARG A 363 21.94 -13.37 -10.38
C ARG A 363 20.44 -13.25 -10.65
N ARG A 364 19.98 -13.91 -11.72
CA ARG A 364 18.55 -13.94 -12.04
C ARG A 364 17.73 -14.67 -10.97
N GLN A 365 18.29 -15.74 -10.40
CA GLN A 365 17.64 -16.47 -9.30
C GLN A 365 17.57 -15.60 -8.03
N GLU A 366 18.59 -14.80 -7.75
CA GLU A 366 18.62 -13.84 -6.63
C GLU A 366 17.49 -12.83 -6.72
N ILE A 367 17.39 -12.14 -7.87
CA ILE A 367 16.35 -11.14 -8.10
C ILE A 367 14.96 -11.78 -8.04
N PHE A 368 14.79 -12.98 -8.60
CA PHE A 368 13.52 -13.70 -8.53
C PHE A 368 13.14 -14.08 -7.09
N SER A 369 14.08 -14.56 -6.28
CA SER A 369 13.83 -14.86 -4.87
C SER A 369 13.47 -13.59 -4.08
N ALA A 370 14.17 -12.48 -4.32
CA ALA A 370 13.85 -11.19 -3.73
C ALA A 370 12.44 -10.71 -4.10
N LEU A 371 12.05 -10.83 -5.38
CA LEU A 371 10.69 -10.50 -5.85
C LEU A 371 9.62 -11.41 -5.23
N LEU A 372 9.87 -12.71 -5.15
CA LEU A 372 8.93 -13.66 -4.54
C LEU A 372 8.73 -13.34 -3.06
N PHE A 373 9.81 -13.03 -2.33
CA PHE A 373 9.74 -12.62 -0.94
C PHE A 373 8.90 -11.34 -0.77
N LEU A 374 9.16 -10.31 -1.58
CA LEU A 374 8.39 -9.07 -1.59
C LEU A 374 6.89 -9.33 -1.83
N ILE A 375 6.55 -10.15 -2.83
CA ILE A 375 5.15 -10.52 -3.12
C ILE A 375 4.51 -11.22 -1.94
N LEU A 376 5.13 -12.28 -1.42
CA LEU A 376 4.57 -13.06 -0.31
C LEU A 376 4.37 -12.20 0.94
N HIS A 377 5.34 -11.34 1.27
CA HIS A 377 5.22 -10.45 2.41
C HIS A 377 4.12 -9.40 2.21
N SER A 378 4.00 -8.87 0.99
CA SER A 378 2.98 -7.88 0.65
C SER A 378 1.54 -8.39 0.72
N MET A 379 1.35 -9.71 0.68
CA MET A 379 0.05 -10.34 0.88
C MET A 379 -0.32 -10.46 2.36
N ILE A 380 0.67 -10.38 3.27
CA ILE A 380 0.53 -10.76 4.68
C ILE A 380 0.65 -9.57 5.65
N ASP A 381 1.53 -8.59 5.40
CA ASP A 381 1.88 -7.61 6.44
C ASP A 381 2.29 -6.21 5.99
N VAL A 382 2.91 -6.04 4.82
CA VAL A 382 3.38 -4.71 4.40
C VAL A 382 3.13 -4.57 2.93
N ASP A 383 2.12 -3.79 2.57
CA ASP A 383 1.73 -3.62 1.18
C ASP A 383 2.75 -2.83 0.35
N PHE A 384 2.62 -2.90 -0.98
CA PHE A 384 3.49 -2.13 -1.89
C PHE A 384 3.20 -0.63 -1.91
N LEU A 385 2.22 -0.16 -1.13
CA LEU A 385 1.90 1.26 -1.01
C LEU A 385 2.75 1.93 0.09
N PHE A 386 3.55 1.15 0.83
CA PHE A 386 4.82 1.64 1.37
C PHE A 386 5.78 1.94 0.21
N GLY A 387 5.96 3.23 -0.10
CA GLY A 387 6.58 3.65 -1.36
C GLY A 387 7.97 3.08 -1.58
N THR A 388 8.82 3.00 -0.54
CA THR A 388 10.15 2.38 -0.67
C THR A 388 10.08 0.93 -1.17
N LEU A 389 9.15 0.13 -0.66
CA LEU A 389 9.03 -1.28 -1.05
C LEU A 389 8.41 -1.44 -2.43
N GLY A 390 7.40 -0.62 -2.77
CA GLY A 390 6.83 -0.58 -4.11
C GLY A 390 7.86 -0.17 -5.17
N ILE A 391 8.69 0.84 -4.89
CA ILE A 391 9.77 1.30 -5.77
C ILE A 391 10.83 0.22 -5.92
N LEU A 392 11.28 -0.39 -4.81
CA LEU A 392 12.23 -1.49 -4.83
C LEU A 392 11.71 -2.67 -5.66
N PHE A 393 10.44 -3.06 -5.46
CA PHE A 393 9.78 -4.10 -6.25
C PHE A 393 9.78 -3.76 -7.74
N SER A 394 9.40 -2.52 -8.08
CA SER A 394 9.32 -2.04 -9.47
C SER A 394 10.68 -2.07 -10.17
N ILE A 395 11.74 -1.63 -9.47
CA ILE A 395 13.12 -1.68 -9.97
C ILE A 395 13.55 -3.12 -10.24
N LEU A 396 13.40 -4.00 -9.25
CA LEU A 396 13.81 -5.40 -9.36
C LEU A 396 13.04 -6.14 -10.44
N LEU A 397 11.74 -5.86 -10.58
CA LEU A 397 10.88 -6.45 -11.61
C LEU A 397 11.30 -6.01 -13.01
N GLY A 398 11.62 -4.73 -13.21
CA GLY A 398 12.09 -4.24 -14.50
C GLY A 398 13.44 -4.83 -14.91
N ILE A 399 14.39 -4.92 -13.97
CA ILE A 399 15.68 -5.60 -14.20
C ILE A 399 15.44 -7.08 -14.55
N PHE A 400 14.61 -7.78 -13.79
CA PHE A 400 14.31 -9.20 -14.00
C PHE A 400 13.71 -9.48 -15.39
N LEU A 401 12.71 -8.69 -15.79
CA LEU A 401 12.03 -8.88 -17.07
C LEU A 401 12.93 -8.51 -18.26
N THR A 402 13.83 -7.55 -18.09
CA THR A 402 14.83 -7.19 -19.11
C THR A 402 15.83 -8.32 -19.32
N GLN A 403 16.33 -8.92 -18.23
CA GLN A 403 17.17 -10.11 -18.30
C GLN A 403 16.44 -11.29 -18.95
N GLN A 404 15.13 -11.41 -18.77
CA GLN A 404 14.32 -12.46 -19.37
C GLN A 404 14.06 -12.26 -20.86
N ALA A 405 13.75 -11.04 -21.31
CA ALA A 405 13.43 -10.75 -22.70
C ALA A 405 14.61 -11.07 -23.63
N GLN A 406 15.83 -10.73 -23.22
CA GLN A 406 17.05 -11.01 -23.98
C GLN A 406 17.32 -12.51 -24.18
N VAL A 407 16.80 -13.37 -23.30
CA VAL A 407 16.93 -14.83 -23.43
C VAL A 407 15.98 -15.39 -24.48
N ILE A 408 14.79 -14.79 -24.64
CA ILE A 408 13.72 -15.30 -25.51
C ILE A 408 13.91 -14.80 -26.95
N SER A 409 14.49 -13.61 -27.13
CA SER A 409 14.73 -13.00 -28.43
C SER A 409 16.23 -12.83 -28.65
N PRO A 410 16.97 -13.88 -29.05
CA PRO A 410 18.33 -13.68 -29.56
C PRO A 410 18.26 -12.75 -30.78
N PRO A 411 19.26 -11.90 -31.01
CA PRO A 411 19.27 -10.99 -32.15
C PRO A 411 19.34 -11.81 -33.44
N TYR A 412 18.18 -12.15 -34.02
CA TYR A 412 18.11 -12.51 -35.42
C TYR A 412 18.54 -11.27 -36.19
N ARG A 413 19.78 -11.27 -36.69
CA ARG A 413 20.23 -10.38 -37.76
C ARG A 413 19.33 -10.67 -38.97
N VAL A 414 18.20 -9.97 -39.05
CA VAL A 414 17.42 -9.92 -40.27
C VAL A 414 18.26 -9.14 -41.28
N ARG A 415 18.96 -9.88 -42.14
CA ARG A 415 19.64 -9.39 -43.33
C ARG A 415 18.58 -8.71 -44.21
N GLY A 416 18.91 -7.53 -44.76
CA GLY A 416 18.01 -6.60 -45.45
C GLY A 416 17.11 -7.22 -46.53
N SER A 417 16.10 -6.55 -47.05
CA SER A 417 16.10 -5.17 -47.53
C SER A 417 14.67 -4.77 -47.95
N ARG A 418 14.44 -3.47 -48.20
CA ARG A 418 13.30 -2.87 -48.93
C ARG A 418 11.93 -2.64 -48.27
N ILE A 419 11.65 -3.08 -47.04
CA ILE A 419 10.39 -2.70 -46.33
C ILE A 419 10.59 -1.44 -45.46
N ASN A 420 11.55 -0.57 -45.79
CA ASN A 420 12.01 0.46 -44.86
C ASN A 420 11.32 1.83 -45.03
N ASP A 421 10.86 2.22 -46.23
CA ASP A 421 10.37 3.60 -46.41
C ASP A 421 8.87 3.78 -46.13
N LEU A 422 8.02 2.80 -46.47
CA LEU A 422 6.59 2.84 -46.11
C LEU A 422 6.36 2.57 -44.61
N LYS A 423 7.22 1.74 -43.99
CA LYS A 423 7.20 1.52 -42.53
C LYS A 423 7.70 2.74 -41.78
N ARG A 424 8.72 3.46 -42.27
CA ARG A 424 9.23 4.68 -41.61
C ARG A 424 8.14 5.74 -41.42
N HIS A 425 7.24 5.94 -42.38
CA HIS A 425 6.15 6.91 -42.25
C HIS A 425 5.04 6.47 -41.27
N LEU A 426 4.69 5.18 -41.26
CA LEU A 426 3.75 4.61 -40.27
C LEU A 426 4.37 4.55 -38.85
N ILE A 427 5.69 4.34 -38.76
CA ILE A 427 6.46 4.35 -37.53
C ILE A 427 6.60 5.78 -36.99
N PHE A 428 6.75 6.80 -37.84
CA PHE A 428 6.80 8.20 -37.42
C PHE A 428 5.48 8.64 -36.75
N LYS A 429 4.32 8.27 -37.35
CA LYS A 429 3.00 8.48 -36.73
C LYS A 429 2.83 7.71 -35.40
N SER A 430 3.51 6.57 -35.25
CA SER A 430 3.49 5.75 -34.04
C SER A 430 4.40 6.33 -32.94
N ILE A 431 5.58 6.85 -33.29
CA ILE A 431 6.53 7.49 -32.37
C ILE A 431 5.96 8.81 -31.86
N PHE A 432 5.37 9.64 -32.74
CA PHE A 432 4.73 10.88 -32.32
C PHE A 432 3.57 10.62 -31.36
N LYS A 433 2.72 9.61 -31.63
CA LYS A 433 1.63 9.23 -30.72
C LYS A 433 2.13 8.67 -29.38
N LYS A 434 3.27 8.00 -29.34
CA LYS A 434 3.82 7.39 -28.11
C LYS A 434 4.59 8.38 -27.23
N ASN A 435 5.36 9.28 -27.83
CA ASN A 435 6.00 10.38 -27.11
C ASN A 435 4.95 11.41 -26.66
N LEU A 436 3.89 11.62 -27.44
CA LEU A 436 2.73 12.39 -27.04
C LEU A 436 1.97 11.72 -25.90
N LEU A 437 1.76 10.40 -25.92
CA LEU A 437 1.10 9.70 -24.81
C LEU A 437 1.94 9.74 -23.52
N ALA A 438 3.25 9.52 -23.62
CA ALA A 438 4.16 9.65 -22.48
C ALA A 438 4.18 11.10 -21.98
N GLY A 439 4.24 12.08 -22.89
CA GLY A 439 4.16 13.51 -22.57
C GLY A 439 2.80 13.96 -22.02
N LEU A 440 1.70 13.33 -22.43
CA LEU A 440 0.35 13.62 -21.92
C LEU A 440 0.11 12.96 -20.57
N LEU A 441 0.57 11.72 -20.37
CA LEU A 441 0.56 11.07 -19.05
C LEU A 441 1.46 11.82 -18.09
N PHE A 442 2.62 12.28 -18.58
CA PHE A 442 3.51 13.15 -17.86
C PHE A 442 2.84 14.46 -17.46
N LEU A 443 2.25 15.16 -18.42
CA LEU A 443 1.57 16.42 -18.20
C LEU A 443 0.37 16.23 -17.30
N PHE A 444 -0.36 15.13 -17.43
CA PHE A 444 -1.47 14.78 -16.56
C PHE A 444 -1.01 14.51 -15.12
N SER A 445 0.08 13.74 -14.94
CA SER A 445 0.70 13.56 -13.62
C SER A 445 1.17 14.90 -13.06
N ALA A 446 1.89 15.69 -13.85
CA ALA A 446 2.39 17.00 -13.43
C ALA A 446 1.25 17.97 -13.09
N LEU A 447 0.17 18.00 -13.87
CA LEU A 447 -1.01 18.84 -13.63
C LEU A 447 -1.88 18.34 -12.48
N ALA A 448 -1.99 17.02 -12.28
CA ALA A 448 -2.65 16.46 -11.11
C ALA A 448 -1.86 16.80 -9.83
N LEU A 449 -0.53 16.80 -9.92
CA LEU A 449 0.38 17.16 -8.82
C LEU A 449 0.40 18.67 -8.56
N LEU A 450 0.43 19.50 -9.61
CA LEU A 450 0.29 20.95 -9.52
C LEU A 450 -1.10 21.34 -9.03
N GLY A 451 -2.14 20.68 -9.51
CA GLY A 451 -3.52 20.87 -9.05
C GLY A 451 -3.67 20.51 -7.58
N ALA A 452 -3.09 19.40 -7.14
CA ALA A 452 -3.06 18.99 -5.74
C ALA A 452 -2.27 19.99 -4.84
N TRP A 453 -1.22 20.61 -5.38
CA TRP A 453 -0.40 21.59 -4.65
C TRP A 453 -1.01 22.99 -4.60
N VAL A 454 -1.51 23.49 -5.73
CA VAL A 454 -2.11 24.82 -5.88
C VAL A 454 -3.52 24.86 -5.32
N TYR A 455 -4.27 23.76 -5.46
CA TYR A 455 -5.63 23.62 -4.94
C TYR A 455 -5.67 22.47 -3.93
N PRO A 456 -5.14 22.67 -2.70
CA PRO A 456 -5.26 21.67 -1.63
C PRO A 456 -6.73 21.32 -1.32
N GLN A 457 -7.66 22.20 -1.71
CA GLN A 457 -9.11 22.00 -1.68
C GLN A 457 -9.57 20.78 -2.52
N TRP A 458 -8.82 20.39 -3.55
CA TRP A 458 -9.12 19.19 -4.34
C TRP A 458 -8.75 17.90 -3.60
N LEU A 459 -7.74 17.96 -2.74
CA LEU A 459 -7.38 16.85 -1.84
C LEU A 459 -8.26 16.82 -0.60
N ASP A 460 -8.79 17.98 -0.20
CA ASP A 460 -9.63 18.14 0.97
C ASP A 460 -10.85 19.02 0.66
N PRO A 461 -11.86 18.46 -0.04
CA PRO A 461 -13.10 19.17 -0.41
C PRO A 461 -13.85 19.73 0.82
N SER A 462 -13.57 19.17 2.00
CA SER A 462 -14.15 19.62 3.26
C SER A 462 -13.89 21.09 3.55
N LYS A 463 -12.76 21.65 3.09
CA LYS A 463 -12.43 23.07 3.30
C LYS A 463 -13.30 24.01 2.49
N ALA A 464 -13.55 23.66 1.22
CA ALA A 464 -14.44 24.44 0.36
C ALA A 464 -15.89 24.37 0.89
N LEU A 465 -16.31 23.18 1.32
CA LEU A 465 -17.64 22.98 1.91
C LEU A 465 -17.78 23.65 3.28
N ALA A 466 -16.72 23.74 4.08
CA ALA A 466 -16.72 24.49 5.33
C ALA A 466 -16.89 26.00 5.11
N GLN A 467 -16.35 26.55 4.01
CA GLN A 467 -16.61 27.93 3.62
C GLN A 467 -18.07 28.13 3.21
N GLU A 468 -18.60 27.23 2.37
CA GLU A 468 -20.02 27.26 1.98
C GLU A 468 -20.95 27.14 3.20
N LEU A 469 -20.59 26.29 4.18
CA LEU A 469 -21.32 26.12 5.44
C LEU A 469 -21.34 27.41 6.28
N ALA A 470 -20.23 28.16 6.30
CA ALA A 470 -20.12 29.42 7.04
C ALA A 470 -21.04 30.52 6.47
N GLU A 471 -21.33 30.47 5.16
CA GLU A 471 -22.21 31.42 4.49
C GLU A 471 -23.71 31.09 4.66
N VAL A 472 -24.04 29.85 5.05
CA VAL A 472 -25.43 29.40 5.24
C VAL A 472 -25.82 29.46 6.71
N THR A 473 -26.13 30.66 7.19
CA THR A 473 -26.68 30.83 8.54
C THR A 473 -28.20 30.68 8.55
N GLY A 474 -28.72 29.74 9.34
CA GLY A 474 -30.16 29.65 9.68
C GLY A 474 -31.04 28.78 8.78
N ASN A 475 -30.55 28.27 7.64
CA ASN A 475 -31.31 27.35 6.78
C ASN A 475 -30.83 25.90 6.95
N LYS A 476 -31.46 25.16 7.87
CA LYS A 476 -31.10 23.77 8.21
C LYS A 476 -31.18 22.81 7.03
N GLN A 477 -32.12 23.00 6.11
CA GLN A 477 -32.27 22.14 4.94
C GLN A 477 -31.07 22.30 3.98
N ARG A 478 -30.66 23.56 3.73
CA ARG A 478 -29.49 23.85 2.91
C ARG A 478 -28.19 23.38 3.58
N THR A 479 -28.07 23.57 4.90
CA THR A 479 -26.96 23.00 5.70
C THR A 479 -26.90 21.49 5.52
N LEU A 480 -28.02 20.78 5.65
CA LEU A 480 -28.11 19.34 5.48
C LEU A 480 -27.68 18.88 4.07
N GLU A 481 -28.07 19.60 3.03
CA GLU A 481 -27.66 19.32 1.64
C GLU A 481 -26.13 19.44 1.46
N ILE A 482 -25.53 20.51 2.00
CA ILE A 482 -24.07 20.74 1.95
C ILE A 482 -23.33 19.64 2.70
N LEU A 483 -23.77 19.31 3.92
CA LEU A 483 -23.15 18.26 4.73
C LEU A 483 -23.23 16.89 4.05
N LYS A 484 -24.39 16.56 3.44
CA LYS A 484 -24.53 15.31 2.67
C LYS A 484 -23.61 15.27 1.46
N LYS A 485 -23.46 16.39 0.75
CA LYS A 485 -22.47 16.51 -0.33
C LYS A 485 -21.05 16.29 0.19
N SER A 486 -20.71 16.79 1.38
CA SER A 486 -19.42 16.50 2.03
C SER A 486 -19.22 15.02 2.28
N LEU A 487 -20.21 14.31 2.80
CA LEU A 487 -20.11 12.87 3.04
C LEU A 487 -20.03 12.03 1.77
N ILE A 488 -20.60 12.50 0.65
CA ILE A 488 -20.42 11.85 -0.65
C ILE A 488 -18.95 11.90 -1.07
N GLU A 489 -18.23 12.98 -0.75
CA GLU A 489 -16.80 13.12 -1.09
C GLU A 489 -15.89 12.37 -0.09
N ASP A 490 -16.24 12.39 1.20
CA ASP A 490 -15.50 11.72 2.27
C ASP A 490 -16.44 11.19 3.37
N GLN A 491 -16.67 9.89 3.32
CA GLN A 491 -17.47 9.13 4.26
C GLN A 491 -16.80 8.99 5.64
N THR A 492 -15.53 9.35 5.80
CA THR A 492 -14.82 9.19 7.09
C THR A 492 -15.06 10.34 8.07
N GLN A 493 -15.81 11.39 7.67
CA GLN A 493 -16.03 12.60 8.48
C GLN A 493 -17.07 12.39 9.59
N LEU A 494 -16.63 11.84 10.73
CA LEU A 494 -17.50 11.56 11.88
C LEU A 494 -18.26 12.79 12.39
N LYS A 495 -17.60 13.95 12.49
CA LYS A 495 -18.24 15.20 12.93
C LYS A 495 -19.42 15.59 12.02
N VAL A 496 -19.25 15.46 10.70
CA VAL A 496 -20.29 15.77 9.72
C VAL A 496 -21.45 14.77 9.82
N ARG A 497 -21.17 13.48 10.06
CA ARG A 497 -22.21 12.47 10.31
C ARG A 497 -23.05 12.82 11.53
N ARG A 498 -22.41 13.24 12.64
CA ARG A 498 -23.09 13.66 13.86
C ARG A 498 -24.00 14.87 13.62
N GLU A 499 -23.48 15.88 12.93
CA GLU A 499 -24.25 17.09 12.59
C GLU A 499 -25.46 16.79 11.67
N ILE A 500 -25.29 15.87 10.70
CA ILE A 500 -26.40 15.39 9.88
C ILE A 500 -27.43 14.66 10.74
N ALA A 501 -27.01 13.79 11.66
CA ALA A 501 -27.93 13.10 12.56
C ALA A 501 -28.72 14.08 13.43
N ASP A 502 -28.06 15.10 13.99
CA ASP A 502 -28.70 16.16 14.77
C ASP A 502 -29.79 16.89 13.97
N ILE A 503 -29.46 17.34 12.75
CA ILE A 503 -30.37 18.08 11.89
C ILE A 503 -31.50 17.18 11.38
N GLU A 504 -31.21 15.94 10.98
CA GLU A 504 -32.25 15.02 10.49
C GLU A 504 -33.22 14.59 11.58
N LEU A 505 -32.74 14.34 12.81
CA LEU A 505 -33.62 14.06 13.95
C LEU A 505 -34.54 15.26 14.21
N GLU A 506 -34.00 16.48 14.20
CA GLU A 506 -34.80 17.68 14.44
C GLU A 506 -35.87 17.91 13.36
N ILE A 507 -35.49 17.82 12.08
CA ILE A 507 -36.42 18.11 10.97
C ILE A 507 -37.41 16.95 10.78
N LYS A 508 -36.93 15.71 10.84
CA LYS A 508 -37.67 14.53 10.37
C LYS A 508 -38.16 13.59 11.48
N GLY A 509 -37.78 13.82 12.74
CA GLY A 509 -38.19 12.99 13.86
C GLY A 509 -37.67 11.56 13.76
N ALA A 510 -38.55 10.58 13.91
CA ALA A 510 -38.19 9.17 13.83
C ALA A 510 -37.59 8.77 12.47
N LYS A 511 -37.96 9.46 11.38
CA LYS A 511 -37.34 9.23 10.05
C LYS A 511 -35.86 9.64 10.01
N GLY A 512 -35.40 10.47 10.96
CA GLY A 512 -34.01 10.85 11.14
C GLY A 512 -33.15 9.79 11.86
N LEU A 513 -33.76 8.75 12.45
CA LEU A 513 -33.02 7.68 13.14
C LEU A 513 -32.04 6.95 12.24
N ALA A 514 -32.29 6.88 10.93
CA ALA A 514 -31.34 6.28 9.99
C ALA A 514 -29.97 6.99 9.99
N ALA A 515 -29.94 8.31 10.19
CA ALA A 515 -28.69 9.06 10.31
C ALA A 515 -28.00 8.78 11.66
N ALA A 516 -28.75 8.62 12.74
CA ALA A 516 -28.26 8.21 14.05
C ALA A 516 -27.59 6.83 14.02
N GLU A 517 -28.26 5.84 13.42
CA GLU A 517 -27.71 4.49 13.21
C GLU A 517 -26.44 4.51 12.36
N ASN A 518 -26.39 5.41 11.39
CA ASN A 518 -25.22 5.55 10.54
C ASN A 518 -24.00 6.04 11.34
N VAL A 519 -24.17 6.96 12.29
CA VAL A 519 -23.07 7.36 13.20
C VAL A 519 -22.62 6.14 14.03
N LEU A 520 -23.57 5.41 14.62
CA LEU A 520 -23.26 4.20 15.41
C LEU A 520 -22.55 3.12 14.59
N ALA A 521 -22.87 2.96 13.31
CA ALA A 521 -22.18 2.01 12.44
C ALA A 521 -20.70 2.35 12.24
N TRP A 522 -20.33 3.64 12.23
CA TRP A 522 -18.94 4.10 12.09
C TRP A 522 -18.19 4.17 13.42
N GLU A 523 -18.90 4.38 14.53
CA GLU A 523 -18.34 4.49 15.88
C GLU A 523 -18.86 3.39 16.83
N LYS A 524 -19.02 2.18 16.29
CA LYS A 524 -19.66 1.01 16.95
C LYS A 524 -19.08 0.64 18.32
N PHE A 525 -17.82 1.00 18.57
CA PHE A 525 -17.12 0.66 19.82
C PHE A 525 -16.91 1.87 20.75
N ASP A 526 -17.41 3.07 20.40
CA ASP A 526 -17.31 4.25 21.25
C ASP A 526 -18.56 4.44 22.10
N LEU A 527 -18.46 4.10 23.39
CA LEU A 527 -19.55 4.26 24.36
C LEU A 527 -20.05 5.71 24.44
N ARG A 528 -19.19 6.71 24.26
CA ARG A 528 -19.59 8.13 24.32
C ARG A 528 -20.51 8.49 23.16
N THR A 529 -20.31 7.87 22.00
CA THR A 529 -21.19 8.07 20.86
C THR A 529 -22.59 7.52 21.14
N TYR A 530 -22.70 6.35 21.80
CA TYR A 530 -23.98 5.81 22.26
C TYR A 530 -24.69 6.72 23.26
N GLU A 531 -23.97 7.25 24.26
CA GLU A 531 -24.53 8.19 25.23
C GLU A 531 -25.05 9.46 24.56
N TRP A 532 -24.23 10.04 23.67
CA TRP A 532 -24.57 11.26 22.94
C TRP A 532 -25.82 11.05 22.08
N ILE A 533 -25.87 9.99 21.28
CA ILE A 533 -27.00 9.77 20.36
C ILE A 533 -28.28 9.43 21.12
N GLN A 534 -28.20 8.64 22.20
CA GLN A 534 -29.35 8.31 23.03
C GLN A 534 -29.89 9.56 23.72
N GLY A 535 -29.01 10.42 24.23
CA GLY A 535 -29.40 11.71 24.78
C GLY A 535 -30.09 12.61 23.75
N ARG A 536 -29.54 12.69 22.53
CA ARG A 536 -30.10 13.53 21.48
C ARG A 536 -31.47 13.02 20.98
N VAL A 537 -31.62 11.71 20.79
CA VAL A 537 -32.90 11.10 20.39
C VAL A 537 -33.95 11.31 21.47
N LEU A 538 -33.58 11.19 22.75
CA LEU A 538 -34.50 11.46 23.87
C LEU A 538 -34.94 12.93 23.90
N GLU A 539 -34.00 13.87 23.75
CA GLU A 539 -34.33 15.30 23.72
C GLU A 539 -35.28 15.63 22.56
N GLU A 540 -35.10 15.01 21.40
CA GLU A 540 -36.03 15.17 20.28
C GLU A 540 -37.40 14.53 20.54
N ALA A 541 -37.44 13.36 21.19
CA ALA A 541 -38.69 12.74 21.62
C ALA A 541 -39.49 13.66 22.56
N GLU A 542 -38.83 14.32 23.52
CA GLU A 542 -39.47 15.26 24.44
C GLU A 542 -40.04 16.49 23.70
N LYS A 543 -39.31 17.04 22.72
CA LYS A 543 -39.81 18.18 21.91
C LYS A 543 -41.08 17.80 21.15
N ARG A 544 -41.18 16.56 20.69
CA ARG A 544 -42.27 16.05 19.87
C ARG A 544 -43.42 15.45 20.67
N ARG A 545 -43.20 15.17 21.95
CA ARG A 545 -44.16 14.51 22.84
C ARG A 545 -45.57 15.10 22.75
N THR A 546 -45.69 16.43 22.70
CA THR A 546 -46.99 17.10 22.65
C THR A 546 -47.50 17.34 21.23
N THR A 547 -46.59 17.52 20.26
CA THR A 547 -46.96 17.91 18.89
C THR A 547 -47.19 16.71 17.97
N ASP A 548 -46.44 15.63 18.17
CA ASP A 548 -46.54 14.36 17.45
C ASP A 548 -46.20 13.18 18.39
N PRO A 549 -47.14 12.75 19.23
CA PRO A 549 -46.92 11.66 20.19
C PRO A 549 -46.53 10.35 19.50
N SER A 550 -47.03 10.10 18.28
CA SER A 550 -46.75 8.86 17.55
C SER A 550 -45.27 8.76 17.17
N ASP A 551 -44.69 9.87 16.71
CA ASP A 551 -43.27 9.96 16.37
C ASP A 551 -42.40 9.94 17.64
N ALA A 552 -42.83 10.62 18.70
CA ALA A 552 -42.16 10.59 20.01
C ALA A 552 -42.09 9.17 20.59
N LEU A 553 -43.16 8.37 20.46
CA LEU A 553 -43.18 6.97 20.91
C LEU A 553 -42.09 6.14 20.23
N ILE A 554 -41.90 6.28 18.92
CA ILE A 554 -40.86 5.56 18.17
C ILE A 554 -39.47 5.97 18.67
N LEU A 555 -39.24 7.26 18.91
CA LEU A 555 -37.97 7.77 19.43
C LEU A 555 -37.68 7.25 20.85
N TYR A 556 -38.69 7.19 21.73
CA TYR A 556 -38.51 6.59 23.07
C TYR A 556 -38.20 5.09 23.01
N GLN A 557 -38.90 4.33 22.16
CA GLN A 557 -38.63 2.90 21.95
C GLN A 557 -37.20 2.68 21.43
N TRP A 558 -36.73 3.57 20.56
CA TRP A 558 -35.36 3.53 20.08
C TRP A 558 -34.37 3.74 21.24
N CYS A 559 -34.56 4.78 22.06
CA CYS A 559 -33.72 5.07 23.22
C CYS A 559 -33.69 3.92 24.23
N GLU A 560 -34.84 3.27 24.46
CA GLU A 560 -34.95 2.09 25.31
C GLU A 560 -34.10 0.92 24.80
N SER A 561 -34.01 0.74 23.49
CA SER A 561 -33.29 -0.38 22.87
C SER A 561 -31.76 -0.25 22.88
N VAL A 562 -31.21 0.94 23.21
CA VAL A 562 -29.76 1.20 23.11
C VAL A 562 -28.92 0.28 24.02
N PRO A 563 -29.25 0.10 25.32
CA PRO A 563 -28.47 -0.76 26.20
C PRO A 563 -28.46 -2.24 25.80
N SER A 564 -29.53 -2.77 25.20
CA SER A 564 -29.55 -4.15 24.72
C SER A 564 -28.65 -4.34 23.49
N ARG A 565 -28.66 -3.38 22.55
CA ARG A 565 -27.78 -3.42 21.37
C ARG A 565 -26.30 -3.43 21.73
N LEU A 566 -25.92 -2.72 22.79
CA LEU A 566 -24.54 -2.73 23.28
C LEU A 566 -24.14 -4.12 23.81
N LYS A 567 -25.08 -4.84 24.45
CA LYS A 567 -24.86 -6.24 24.87
C LYS A 567 -24.74 -7.17 23.67
N ASP A 568 -25.47 -6.91 22.59
CA ASP A 568 -25.34 -7.68 21.35
C ASP A 568 -23.94 -7.51 20.72
N ILE A 569 -23.36 -6.29 20.80
CA ILE A 569 -21.98 -6.04 20.37
C ILE A 569 -20.96 -6.79 21.23
N ALA A 570 -21.23 -6.94 22.53
CA ALA A 570 -20.41 -7.75 23.43
C ALA A 570 -20.49 -9.26 23.14
N THR A 571 -21.54 -9.70 22.43
CA THR A 571 -21.78 -11.10 22.08
C THR A 571 -20.97 -11.48 20.84
N VAL A 572 -19.71 -11.83 21.09
CA VAL A 572 -18.73 -12.20 20.05
C VAL A 572 -18.54 -13.71 19.96
N SER A 573 -18.09 -14.21 18.80
CA SER A 573 -17.74 -15.63 18.66
C SER A 573 -16.59 -16.04 19.59
N THR A 574 -16.43 -17.33 19.90
CA THR A 574 -15.32 -17.83 20.73
C THR A 574 -13.94 -17.40 20.21
N PHE A 575 -13.79 -17.30 18.89
CA PHE A 575 -12.55 -16.83 18.27
C PHE A 575 -12.36 -15.32 18.48
N GLU A 576 -13.38 -14.52 18.24
CA GLU A 576 -13.35 -13.07 18.44
C GLU A 576 -13.19 -12.69 19.91
N GLY A 577 -13.81 -13.43 20.84
CA GLY A 577 -13.64 -13.22 22.28
C GLY A 577 -12.23 -13.51 22.78
N ARG A 578 -11.48 -14.40 22.11
CA ARG A 578 -10.04 -14.57 22.38
C ARG A 578 -9.23 -13.35 21.92
N LEU A 579 -9.63 -12.71 20.83
CA LEU A 579 -8.96 -11.53 20.27
C LEU A 579 -9.35 -10.23 20.98
N TRP A 580 -10.57 -10.17 21.52
CA TRP A 580 -11.06 -9.05 22.31
C TRP A 580 -11.59 -9.51 23.68
N PRO A 581 -10.70 -9.90 24.62
CA PRO A 581 -11.13 -10.33 25.96
C PRO A 581 -11.93 -9.27 26.72
N ALA A 582 -11.69 -7.99 26.41
CA ALA A 582 -12.40 -6.86 26.99
C ALA A 582 -13.88 -6.79 26.56
N SER A 583 -14.32 -7.57 25.57
CA SER A 583 -15.74 -7.62 25.18
C SER A 583 -16.65 -8.00 26.34
N ALA A 584 -16.19 -8.86 27.25
CA ALA A 584 -16.94 -9.28 28.45
C ALA A 584 -17.21 -8.11 29.42
N ASN A 585 -16.39 -7.06 29.36
CA ASN A 585 -16.52 -5.87 30.20
C ASN A 585 -17.33 -4.75 29.54
N VAL A 586 -17.76 -4.92 28.29
CA VAL A 586 -18.61 -3.93 27.60
C VAL A 586 -19.99 -3.96 28.24
N GLN A 587 -20.30 -2.91 28.99
CA GLN A 587 -21.57 -2.76 29.69
C GLN A 587 -22.13 -1.35 29.42
N PRO A 588 -23.47 -1.19 29.40
CA PRO A 588 -24.09 0.13 29.34
C PRO A 588 -23.64 1.01 30.50
N SER A 589 -23.32 2.27 30.21
CA SER A 589 -22.96 3.23 31.25
C SER A 589 -24.18 3.60 32.10
N GLU A 590 -23.94 4.17 33.28
CA GLU A 590 -25.03 4.63 34.16
C GLU A 590 -25.90 5.69 33.49
N LEU A 591 -25.30 6.55 32.65
CA LEU A 591 -26.04 7.52 31.86
C LEU A 591 -26.98 6.82 30.86
N MET A 592 -26.52 5.78 30.17
CA MET A 592 -27.38 5.05 29.22
C MET A 592 -28.57 4.37 29.89
N LYS A 593 -28.35 3.80 31.08
CA LYS A 593 -29.42 3.18 31.89
C LYS A 593 -30.42 4.22 32.38
N LEU A 594 -29.95 5.39 32.79
CA LEU A 594 -30.80 6.51 33.17
C LEU A 594 -31.67 6.96 31.99
N LEU A 595 -31.07 7.14 30.81
CA LEU A 595 -31.78 7.51 29.58
C LEU A 595 -32.81 6.43 29.16
N GLU A 596 -32.47 5.15 29.29
CA GLU A 596 -33.39 4.03 29.06
C GLU A 596 -34.60 4.09 30.00
N SER A 597 -34.37 4.23 31.31
CA SER A 597 -35.46 4.32 32.30
C SER A 597 -36.36 5.52 32.06
N THR A 598 -35.77 6.67 31.74
CA THR A 598 -36.50 7.89 31.40
C THR A 598 -37.38 7.67 30.17
N ALA A 599 -36.84 7.05 29.12
CA ALA A 599 -37.62 6.74 27.93
C ALA A 599 -38.80 5.80 28.23
N LYS A 600 -38.60 4.76 29.05
CA LYS A 600 -39.67 3.84 29.48
C LYS A 600 -40.79 4.55 30.23
N ASP A 601 -40.45 5.36 31.22
CA ASP A 601 -41.42 6.12 32.02
C ASP A 601 -42.23 7.09 31.14
N ARG A 602 -41.58 7.67 30.13
CA ARG A 602 -42.21 8.58 29.16
C ARG A 602 -43.18 7.87 28.22
N GLN A 603 -42.86 6.65 27.79
CA GLN A 603 -43.80 5.82 27.01
C GLN A 603 -45.08 5.53 27.79
N LEU A 604 -44.98 5.22 29.09
CA LEU A 604 -46.12 4.93 29.95
C LEU A 604 -47.02 6.16 30.21
N THR A 605 -46.46 7.36 30.08
CA THR A 605 -47.15 8.64 30.36
C THR A 605 -47.46 9.42 29.09
N LEU A 606 -47.42 8.78 27.92
CA LEU A 606 -47.65 9.41 26.63
C LEU A 606 -49.14 9.60 26.31
N PHE A 607 -50.02 8.83 26.97
CA PHE A 607 -51.46 8.80 26.73
C PHE A 607 -52.24 9.34 27.93
#